data_AF-I4GR98-F1
#
_entry.id   AF-I4GR98-F1
#
_cell.length_a   1.000
_cell.length_b   1.000
_cell.length_c   1.000
_cell.angle_alpha   90.00
_cell.angle_beta   90.00
_cell.angle_gamma   90.00
#
_symmetry.space_group_name_H-M   'P 1'
#
loop_
_entity.id
_entity.type
_entity.pdbx_description
1 polymer ?
#
loop_
_entity_poly.entity_id
_entity_poly.type
_entity_poly.pdbx_seq_one_letter_code
_entity_poly.pdbx_strand_id
1 'polypeptide(L)' 'MNAKSRAIVFDHQFREDLRWWYKTDKKIAFRLLDLVESVTADPFTGIGKPEPIKYLEANSWSRRITT' A
#
# COMPACT_ATOMS: atom_id res chain seq x y z
N MET A 1 -2.08 12.23 21.80
CA MET A 1 -2.14 12.25 20.32
C MET A 1 -3.11 11.15 19.92
N ASN A 2 -4.28 11.50 19.40
CA ASN A 2 -5.31 10.51 19.05
C ASN A 2 -4.95 9.93 17.68
N ALA A 3 -4.16 8.85 17.66
CA ALA A 3 -3.92 8.11 16.43
C ALA A 3 -5.25 7.50 16.01
N LYS A 4 -5.91 8.11 15.01
CA LYS A 4 -7.12 7.53 14.41
C LYS A 4 -6.78 6.12 13.94
N SER A 5 -7.29 5.12 14.64
CA SER A 5 -7.15 3.71 14.23
C SER A 5 -7.95 3.52 12.95
N ARG A 6 -7.27 3.32 11.82
CA ARG A 6 -7.91 3.01 10.53
C ARG A 6 -7.98 1.50 10.40
N ALA A 7 -9.16 0.97 10.11
CA ALA A 7 -9.30 -0.43 9.73
C ALA A 7 -8.66 -0.63 8.35
N ILE A 8 -7.84 -1.66 8.22
CA ILE A 8 -7.17 -2.02 6.97
C ILE A 8 -7.87 -3.26 6.42
N VAL A 9 -8.35 -3.17 5.18
CA VAL A 9 -8.96 -4.28 4.46
C VAL A 9 -8.10 -4.60 3.26
N PHE A 10 -7.72 -5.87 3.12
CA PHE A 10 -6.93 -6.34 1.99
C PHE A 10 -7.79 -7.20 1.07
N ASP A 11 -7.64 -6.96 -0.23
CA ASP A 11 -8.17 -7.87 -1.24
C ASP A 11 -7.50 -9.25 -1.15
N HIS A 12 -8.18 -10.29 -1.64
CA HIS A 12 -7.62 -11.64 -1.71
C HIS A 12 -6.28 -11.66 -2.47
N GLN A 13 -6.23 -10.97 -3.62
CA GLN A 13 -5.07 -10.92 -4.50
C GLN A 13 -3.86 -10.33 -3.79
N PHE A 14 -4.05 -9.31 -2.96
CA PHE A 14 -2.95 -8.72 -2.18
C PHE A 14 -2.24 -9.76 -1.31
N ARG A 15 -2.99 -10.65 -0.65
CA ARG A 15 -2.40 -11.68 0.23
C ARG A 15 -1.61 -12.72 -0.57
N GLU A 16 -2.08 -13.05 -1.77
CA GLU A 16 -1.40 -13.96 -2.68
C GLU A 16 -0.12 -13.35 -3.25
N ASP A 17 -0.19 -12.09 -3.67
CA ASP A 17 0.96 -11.34 -4.19
C ASP A 17 2.03 -11.17 -3.11
N LEU A 18 1.64 -10.79 -1.89
CA LEU A 18 2.57 -10.67 -0.77
C LEU A 18 3.26 -12.02 -0.48
N ARG A 19 2.52 -13.13 -0.52
CA ARG A 19 3.07 -14.48 -0.33
C ARG A 19 4.04 -14.85 -1.46
N TRP A 20 3.71 -14.50 -2.70
CA TRP A 20 4.57 -14.76 -3.85
C TRP A 20 5.86 -13.95 -3.75
N TRP A 21 5.77 -12.63 -3.52
CA TRP A 21 6.92 -11.76 -3.34
C TRP A 21 7.79 -12.19 -2.17
N TYR A 22 7.21 -12.67 -1.05
CA TYR A 22 8.01 -13.18 0.07
C TYR A 22 8.91 -14.37 -0.34
N LYS A 23 8.46 -15.19 -1.29
CA LYS A 23 9.22 -16.33 -1.82
C LYS A 23 10.24 -15.93 -2.90
N THR A 24 9.92 -14.93 -3.73
CA THR A 24 10.70 -14.58 -4.92
C THR A 24 11.63 -13.40 -4.71
N ASP A 25 11.16 -12.33 -4.07
CA ASP A 25 11.95 -11.16 -3.70
C ASP A 25 11.42 -10.51 -2.41
N LYS A 26 12.09 -10.83 -1.30
CA LYS A 26 11.75 -10.30 0.02
C LYS A 26 11.81 -8.78 0.09
N LYS A 27 12.63 -8.10 -0.73
CA LYS A 27 12.70 -6.64 -0.72
C LYS A 27 11.37 -6.03 -1.16
N ILE A 28 10.72 -6.62 -2.16
CA ILE A 28 9.40 -6.20 -2.61
C ILE A 28 8.34 -6.49 -1.54
N ALA A 29 8.40 -7.66 -0.90
CA ALA A 29 7.47 -7.99 0.18
C ALA A 29 7.57 -6.99 1.36
N PHE A 30 8.78 -6.64 1.79
CA PHE A 30 8.98 -5.61 2.81
C PHE A 30 8.50 -4.23 2.34
N ARG A 31 8.79 -3.88 1.09
CA ARG A 31 8.34 -2.61 0.51
C ARG A 31 6.81 -2.47 0.47
N LEU A 32 6.08 -3.56 0.21
CA LEU A 32 4.62 -3.59 0.28
C LEU A 32 4.13 -3.29 1.70
N LEU A 33 4.76 -3.88 2.72
CA LEU A 33 4.42 -3.63 4.12
C LEU A 33 4.73 -2.18 4.53
N ASP A 34 5.87 -1.62 4.11
CA ASP A 34 6.19 -0.20 4.35
C ASP A 34 5.14 0.74 3.74
N LEU A 35 4.65 0.43 2.54
CA LEU A 35 3.59 1.20 1.88
C LEU A 35 2.27 1.12 2.65
N VAL A 36 1.91 -0.04 3.18
CA VAL A 36 0.72 -0.22 4.03
C VAL A 36 0.80 0.66 5.28
N GLU A 37 1.94 0.65 5.98
CA GLU A 37 2.15 1.50 7.15
C GLU A 37 2.09 2.98 6.80
N SER A 38 2.72 3.38 5.68
CA SER A 38 2.68 4.77 5.22
C SER A 38 1.27 5.24 4.88
N VAL A 39 0.45 4.42 4.21
CA VAL A 39 -0.96 4.75 3.88
C VAL A 39 -1.80 4.84 5.14
N THR A 40 -1.54 3.98 6.13
CA THR A 40 -2.26 3.97 7.41
C THR A 40 -1.96 5.23 8.22
N ALA A 41 -0.72 5.74 8.17
CA ALA A 41 -0.34 6.99 8.80
C ALA A 41 -0.89 8.21 8.04
N ASP A 42 -0.54 8.35 6.76
CA ASP A 42 -0.96 9.44 5.87
C ASP A 42 -1.37 8.90 4.49
N PRO A 43 -2.69 8.81 4.20
CA PRO A 43 -3.19 8.21 2.96
C PRO A 43 -2.74 8.88 1.67
N PHE A 44 -2.50 10.20 1.67
CA PHE A 44 -2.31 10.99 0.45
C PHE A 44 -0.90 11.55 0.30
N THR A 45 -0.03 11.37 1.30
CA THR A 45 1.38 11.78 1.26
C THR A 45 2.33 10.64 1.65
N GLY A 46 3.63 10.89 1.57
CA GLY A 46 4.67 9.94 1.97
C GLY A 46 5.27 9.15 0.81
N ILE A 47 5.73 7.93 1.11
CA ILE A 47 6.56 7.14 0.19
C ILE A 47 5.77 6.57 -0.99
N GLY A 48 6.48 6.29 -2.09
CA GLY A 48 5.91 5.66 -3.28
C GLY A 48 5.18 6.63 -4.21
N LYS A 49 5.36 7.95 -4.06
CA LYS A 49 4.75 8.97 -4.94
C LYS A 49 3.24 8.77 -5.10
N PRO A 50 2.44 9.11 -4.07
CA PRO A 50 0.99 8.97 -4.11
C PRO A 50 0.38 9.76 -5.28
N GLU A 51 -0.40 9.08 -6.11
CA GLU A 51 -1.04 9.68 -7.29
C GLU A 51 -2.55 9.30 -7.32
N PRO A 52 -3.46 10.27 -7.51
CA PRO A 52 -4.89 9.97 -7.64
C PRO A 52 -5.18 9.28 -8.97
N ILE A 53 -6.00 8.22 -8.95
CA ILE A 53 -6.39 7.47 -10.15
C ILE A 53 -7.69 8.05 -10.70
N LYS A 54 -7.67 8.52 -11.96
CA LYS A 54 -8.81 9.23 -12.58
C LYS A 54 -9.96 8.33 -13.06
N TYR A 55 -9.68 7.07 -13.38
CA TYR A 55 -10.62 6.16 -14.06
C TYR A 55 -11.10 4.99 -13.20
N LEU A 56 -10.76 5.01 -11.90
CA LEU A 56 -11.23 4.02 -10.93
C LEU A 56 -12.29 4.65 -10.03
N GLU A 57 -12.70 3.94 -8.98
CA GLU A 57 -13.62 4.47 -7.97
C GLU A 57 -13.13 5.80 -7.38
N ALA A 58 -14.07 6.66 -7.00
CA ALA A 58 -13.75 7.94 -6.37
C ALA A 58 -12.87 7.73 -5.14
N ASN A 59 -11.82 8.55 -5.00
CA ASN A 59 -10.79 8.45 -3.95
C ASN A 59 -9.84 7.24 -4.06
N SER A 60 -9.66 6.67 -5.26
CA SER A 60 -8.61 5.68 -5.51
C SER A 60 -7.24 6.34 -5.70
N TRP A 61 -6.20 5.75 -5.09
CA TRP A 61 -4.83 6.22 -5.16
C TRP A 61 -3.86 5.08 -5.50
N SER A 62 -2.80 5.41 -6.22
CA SER A 62 -1.68 4.49 -6.48
C SER A 62 -0.43 4.96 -5.75
N ARG A 63 0.43 4.00 -5.42
CA ARG A 63 1.81 4.23 -4.97
C ARG A 63 2.72 3.23 -5.67
N ARG A 64 3.93 3.66 -5.98
CA ARG A 64 4.99 2.89 -6.64
C ARG A 64 5.69 1.97 -5.64
N ILE A 65 5.75 0.70 -5.99
CA ILE A 65 6.49 -0.33 -5.25
C ILE A 65 7.98 -0.19 -5.56
N THR A 66 8.34 -0.20 -6.84
CA THR A 66 9.71 0.01 -7.34
C THR A 66 9.88 1.40 -7.92
N THR A 67 11.12 1.90 -7.91
CA THR A 67 11.53 3.12 -8.61
C THR A 67 11.53 2.93 -10.11
#